data_AF-A0A1F7IQ78-F1
#
_entry.id   AF-A0A1F7IQ78-F1
#
_cell.length_a   1.000
_cell.length_b   1.000
_cell.length_c   1.000
_cell.angle_alpha   90.00
_cell.angle_beta   90.00
_cell.angle_gamma   90.00
#
_symmetry.space_group_name_H-M   'P 1'
#
loop_
_entity.id
_entity.type
_entity.pdbx_description
1 polymer ?
#
loop_
_entity_poly.entity_id
_entity_poly.type
_entity_poly.pdbx_seq_one_letter_code
_entity_poly.pdbx_strand_id
1 'polypeptide(L)'
;MAKKLVFSLIFILILFSAQGIFAQQSASDVAKRIEEYQQKLNALTRQRDTLSSEIQYMTLQINLTTLKIQETEEKIVSTQREIEILSSRIKGLDNALNYLSKLLLNKMVESYKNKPLSFFDILFDSQNANDFISRVKYLKTTQENNHKLLVQVQETKLNFEEQKNLREEKTIELAKLEAQLNNQKADLNNQKAAKQNLLNVTKNDEKIYQRLLEQARAEYAAIQGIISGAGTETKLKEVRKGENIALVIPGSSCNSSGGHLHFIVQENGTVTNPFNYLKTVGYSNCSGSACGSSDGDPFNPTGSWDWPLNPAIELEQGYGSTWAVRNSWVGRIYSFHNGLDINGASNNALAVADGELYRGSYSVGCALPYVKLVHKDSNIVTFYLHVYSL
;
A
#
# COMPACT_ATOMS: atom_id res chain seq x y z
N MET A 1 36.60 26.37 74.59
CA MET A 1 35.40 25.64 74.12
C MET A 1 35.19 26.02 72.66
N ALA A 2 35.48 25.08 71.76
CA ALA A 2 35.52 25.28 70.33
C ALA A 2 34.67 24.19 69.66
N LYS A 3 33.67 24.58 68.86
CA LYS A 3 32.95 23.74 67.89
C LYS A 3 32.45 24.67 66.77
N LYS A 4 33.19 24.82 65.67
CA LYS A 4 33.07 24.10 64.39
C LYS A 4 31.69 24.26 63.73
N LEU A 5 31.60 25.25 62.83
CA LEU A 5 30.60 25.37 61.77
C LEU A 5 31.35 25.45 60.44
N VAL A 6 31.69 24.27 59.89
CA VAL A 6 32.13 24.09 58.49
C VAL A 6 31.65 22.70 58.05
N PHE A 7 30.68 22.67 57.14
CA PHE A 7 30.40 21.56 56.21
C PHE A 7 29.63 22.21 55.04
N SER A 8 30.31 22.68 53.99
CA SER A 8 30.56 21.91 52.75
C SER A 8 29.33 21.12 52.28
N LEU A 9 28.54 21.71 51.40
CA LEU A 9 27.84 20.94 50.37
C LEU A 9 28.41 21.36 49.02
N ILE A 10 29.28 20.47 48.54
CA ILE A 10 29.92 20.50 47.24
C ILE A 10 28.85 20.22 46.18
N PHE A 11 28.57 21.20 45.33
CA PHE A 11 27.79 21.04 44.10
C PHE A 11 28.71 20.43 43.04
N ILE A 12 28.86 19.11 43.05
CA ILE A 12 29.56 18.36 41.98
C ILE A 12 28.56 17.95 40.92
N LEU A 13 28.75 18.57 39.75
CA LEU A 13 28.61 18.04 38.41
C LEU A 13 28.36 16.52 38.33
N ILE A 14 27.12 16.14 38.04
CA ILE A 14 26.80 14.85 37.42
C ILE A 14 25.90 15.16 36.22
N LEU A 15 26.53 15.66 35.15
CA LEU A 15 26.02 15.54 33.79
C LEU A 15 26.18 14.06 33.41
N PHE A 16 25.17 13.25 33.76
CA PHE A 16 25.06 11.91 33.19
C PHE A 16 24.71 12.08 31.72
N SER A 17 25.69 11.82 30.88
CA SER A 17 25.54 11.47 29.48
C SER A 17 24.60 10.28 29.36
N ALA A 18 23.31 10.55 29.16
CA ALA A 18 22.39 9.59 28.58
C ALA A 18 22.73 9.46 27.08
N GLN A 19 23.84 8.80 26.78
CA GLN A 19 23.99 8.19 25.46
C GLN A 19 22.94 7.08 25.40
N GLY A 20 21.90 7.31 24.60
CA GLY A 20 20.97 6.26 24.23
C GLY A 20 21.76 5.13 23.59
N ILE A 21 21.88 4.02 24.32
CA ILE A 21 22.30 2.74 23.75
C ILE A 21 21.12 2.30 22.89
N PHE A 22 21.11 2.71 21.62
CA PHE A 22 20.36 1.98 20.60
C PHE A 22 21.02 0.61 20.49
N ALA A 23 20.44 -0.38 21.16
CA ALA A 23 20.81 -1.76 20.94
C ALA A 23 20.60 -2.06 19.45
N GLN A 24 21.69 -2.28 18.73
CA GLN A 24 21.67 -2.70 17.33
C GLN A 24 21.03 -4.08 17.26
N GLN A 25 19.71 -4.10 17.06
CA GLN A 25 18.96 -5.33 16.85
C GLN A 25 19.45 -5.93 15.52
N SER A 26 19.87 -7.19 15.53
CA SER A 26 20.41 -7.79 14.30
C SER A 26 19.28 -8.00 13.31
N ALA A 27 19.56 -7.91 11.99
CA ALA A 27 18.57 -8.21 10.95
C ALA A 27 17.95 -9.62 11.12
N SER A 28 18.71 -10.57 11.70
CA SER A 28 18.24 -11.91 12.06
C SER A 28 17.17 -11.90 13.17
N ASP A 29 17.22 -10.96 14.11
CA ASP A 29 16.24 -10.84 15.19
C ASP A 29 14.91 -10.24 14.69
N VAL A 30 14.99 -9.32 13.73
CA VAL A 30 13.80 -8.71 13.09
C VAL A 30 13.04 -9.77 12.27
N ALA A 31 13.74 -10.53 11.44
CA ALA A 31 13.14 -11.60 10.63
C ALA A 31 12.44 -12.67 11.49
N LYS A 32 13.07 -13.10 12.59
CA LYS A 32 12.48 -14.07 13.53
C LYS A 32 11.20 -13.52 14.18
N ARG A 33 11.20 -12.26 14.61
CA ARG A 33 10.00 -11.63 15.19
C ARG A 33 8.87 -11.46 14.18
N ILE A 34 9.18 -11.17 12.92
CA ILE A 34 8.20 -11.14 11.82
C ILE A 34 7.50 -12.51 11.72
N GLU A 35 8.27 -13.59 11.70
CA GLU A 35 7.71 -14.96 11.65
C GLU A 35 6.86 -15.28 12.88
N GLU A 36 7.36 -15.01 14.08
CA GLU A 36 6.62 -15.22 15.33
C GLU A 36 5.28 -14.45 15.35
N TYR A 37 5.27 -13.20 14.88
CA TYR A 37 4.05 -12.40 14.83
C TYR A 37 3.09 -12.88 13.75
N GLN A 38 3.60 -13.34 12.61
CA GLN A 38 2.78 -13.97 11.57
C GLN A 38 2.08 -15.24 12.09
N GLN A 39 2.80 -16.07 12.84
CA GLN A 39 2.23 -17.27 13.48
C GLN A 39 1.17 -16.91 14.53
N LYS A 40 1.45 -15.92 15.39
CA LYS A 40 0.49 -15.43 16.41
C LYS A 40 -0.78 -14.84 15.78
N LEU A 41 -0.67 -14.09 14.68
CA LEU A 41 -1.81 -13.56 13.94
C LEU A 41 -2.69 -14.68 13.39
N ASN A 42 -2.08 -15.72 12.81
CA ASN A 42 -2.82 -16.88 12.29
C ASN A 42 -3.60 -17.59 13.41
N ALA A 43 -3.01 -17.73 14.59
CA ALA A 43 -3.68 -18.32 15.75
C ALA A 43 -4.85 -17.45 16.24
N LEU A 44 -4.61 -16.14 16.41
CA LEU A 44 -5.61 -15.20 16.92
C LEU A 44 -6.77 -14.96 15.94
N THR A 45 -6.55 -15.15 14.64
CA THR A 45 -7.61 -14.99 13.62
C THR A 45 -8.87 -15.79 13.97
N ARG A 46 -8.73 -16.95 14.62
CA ARG A 46 -9.83 -17.83 15.02
C ARG A 46 -10.46 -17.52 16.39
N GLN A 47 -9.94 -16.53 17.12
CA GLN A 47 -10.30 -16.24 18.51
C GLN A 47 -10.74 -14.79 18.74
N ARG A 48 -11.10 -14.05 17.68
CA ARG A 48 -11.41 -12.61 17.72
C ARG A 48 -12.83 -12.30 18.23
N ASP A 49 -13.38 -13.06 19.16
CA ASP A 49 -14.80 -12.90 19.53
C ASP A 49 -15.04 -11.86 20.62
N THR A 50 -13.99 -11.26 21.17
CA THR A 50 -14.07 -10.21 22.20
C THR A 50 -13.35 -8.93 21.77
N LEU A 51 -13.71 -7.79 22.37
CA LEU A 51 -13.02 -6.52 22.12
C LEU A 51 -11.52 -6.63 22.43
N SER A 52 -11.18 -7.31 23.54
CA SER A 52 -9.78 -7.55 23.92
C SER A 52 -9.02 -8.34 22.85
N SER A 53 -9.59 -9.44 22.36
CA SER A 53 -8.96 -10.25 21.31
C SER A 53 -8.84 -9.51 19.97
N GLU A 54 -9.81 -8.67 19.64
CA GLU A 54 -9.81 -7.83 18.43
C GLU A 54 -8.71 -6.76 18.51
N ILE A 55 -8.60 -6.06 19.65
CA ILE A 55 -7.53 -5.09 19.91
C ILE A 55 -6.15 -5.75 19.89
N GLN A 56 -6.02 -6.95 20.47
CA GLN A 56 -4.76 -7.71 20.45
C GLN A 56 -4.35 -8.06 19.02
N TYR A 57 -5.30 -8.54 18.20
CA TYR A 57 -5.06 -8.83 16.79
C TYR A 57 -4.60 -7.57 16.04
N MET A 58 -5.33 -6.46 16.14
CA MET A 58 -4.95 -5.19 15.50
C MET A 58 -3.57 -4.68 15.98
N THR A 59 -3.26 -4.85 17.27
CA THR A 59 -1.96 -4.47 17.83
C THR A 59 -0.82 -5.32 17.25
N LEU A 60 -1.03 -6.62 17.10
CA LEU A 60 -0.03 -7.49 16.48
C LEU A 60 0.15 -7.20 15.00
N GLN A 61 -0.92 -6.84 14.27
CA GLN A 61 -0.80 -6.36 12.88
C GLN A 61 0.05 -5.10 12.81
N ILE A 62 -0.26 -4.08 13.64
CA ILE A 62 0.52 -2.83 13.71
C ILE A 62 2.00 -3.12 14.00
N ASN A 63 2.28 -4.00 14.97
CA ASN A 63 3.66 -4.34 15.33
C ASN A 63 4.38 -5.10 14.20
N LEU A 64 3.69 -6.03 13.53
CA LEU A 64 4.23 -6.75 12.38
C LEU A 64 4.56 -5.80 11.22
N THR A 65 3.64 -4.89 10.88
CA THR A 65 3.85 -3.88 9.84
C THR A 65 5.02 -2.95 10.21
N THR A 66 5.13 -2.56 11.48
CA THR A 66 6.25 -1.77 11.99
C THR A 66 7.59 -2.49 11.82
N LEU A 67 7.66 -3.80 12.13
CA LEU A 67 8.88 -4.60 11.92
C LEU A 67 9.22 -4.75 10.43
N LYS A 68 8.21 -4.92 9.56
CA LYS A 68 8.42 -4.99 8.10
C LYS A 68 8.94 -3.66 7.52
N ILE A 69 8.46 -2.53 8.06
CA ILE A 69 8.99 -1.20 7.74
C ILE A 69 10.46 -1.12 8.12
N GLN A 70 10.81 -1.49 9.36
CA GLN A 70 12.20 -1.48 9.81
C GLN A 70 13.09 -2.36 8.91
N GLU A 71 12.65 -3.58 8.60
CA GLU A 71 13.38 -4.49 7.71
C GLU A 71 13.57 -3.89 6.30
N THR A 72 12.54 -3.23 5.77
CA THR A 72 12.59 -2.59 4.44
C THR A 72 13.52 -1.37 4.44
N GLU A 73 13.50 -0.57 5.50
CA GLU A 73 14.41 0.58 5.69
C GLU A 73 15.88 0.11 5.81
N GLU A 74 16.15 -0.97 6.54
CA GLU A 74 17.49 -1.58 6.62
C GLU A 74 17.98 -2.08 5.24
N LYS A 75 17.09 -2.72 4.47
CA LYS A 75 17.39 -3.16 3.08
C LYS A 75 17.71 -1.98 2.17
N ILE A 76 16.92 -0.89 2.25
CA ILE A 76 17.16 0.34 1.48
C ILE A 76 18.56 0.90 1.77
N VAL A 77 18.95 1.01 3.04
CA VAL A 77 20.27 1.52 3.43
C VAL A 77 21.39 0.60 2.91
N SER A 78 21.22 -0.71 2.98
CA SER A 78 22.19 -1.67 2.43
C SER A 78 22.33 -1.54 0.91
N THR A 79 21.22 -1.51 0.18
CA THR A 79 21.20 -1.39 -1.28
C THR A 79 21.79 -0.04 -1.74
N GLN A 80 21.52 1.05 -1.04
CA GLN A 80 22.14 2.36 -1.31
C GLN A 80 23.67 2.29 -1.16
N ARG A 81 24.18 1.66 -0.09
CA ARG A 81 25.62 1.47 0.11
C ARG A 81 26.23 0.59 -1.00
N GLU A 82 25.55 -0.46 -1.43
CA GLU A 82 25.99 -1.30 -2.55
C GLU A 82 26.12 -0.49 -3.85
N ILE A 83 25.14 0.36 -4.15
CA ILE A 83 25.16 1.26 -5.31
C ILE A 83 26.33 2.25 -5.24
N GLU A 84 26.63 2.81 -4.07
CA GLU A 84 27.78 3.70 -3.86
C GLU A 84 29.11 2.99 -4.12
N ILE A 85 29.28 1.78 -3.58
CA ILE A 85 30.47 0.94 -3.80
C ILE A 85 30.64 0.62 -5.29
N LEU A 86 29.57 0.19 -5.96
CA LEU A 86 29.57 -0.09 -7.41
C LEU A 86 29.94 1.16 -8.22
N SER A 87 29.39 2.31 -7.86
CA SER A 87 29.68 3.58 -8.53
C SER A 87 31.15 3.97 -8.39
N SER A 88 31.75 3.76 -7.22
CA SER A 88 33.18 3.98 -7.00
C SER A 88 34.04 3.03 -7.84
N ARG A 89 33.68 1.74 -7.89
CA ARG A 89 34.36 0.72 -8.71
C ARG A 89 34.29 1.04 -10.20
N ILE A 90 33.11 1.39 -10.71
CA ILE A 90 32.89 1.80 -12.09
C ILE A 90 33.77 3.00 -12.44
N LYS A 91 33.87 4.01 -11.56
CA LYS A 91 34.76 5.17 -11.77
C LYS A 91 36.23 4.76 -11.85
N GLY A 92 36.66 3.80 -11.01
CA GLY A 92 38.01 3.23 -11.08
C GLY A 92 38.29 2.52 -12.41
N LEU A 93 37.35 1.67 -12.85
CA LEU A 93 37.43 0.94 -14.10
C LEU A 93 37.41 1.86 -15.33
N ASP A 94 36.61 2.93 -15.31
CA ASP A 94 36.57 3.94 -16.37
C ASP A 94 37.93 4.63 -16.55
N ASN A 95 38.54 5.06 -15.43
CA ASN A 95 39.88 5.65 -15.45
C ASN A 95 40.94 4.67 -15.98
N ALA A 96 40.88 3.41 -15.54
CA ALA A 96 41.79 2.36 -16.02
C ALA A 96 41.60 2.09 -17.52
N LEU A 97 40.36 1.98 -17.98
CA LEU A 97 40.03 1.75 -19.38
C LEU A 97 40.49 2.90 -20.26
N ASN A 98 40.33 4.15 -19.80
CA ASN A 98 40.82 5.35 -20.50
C ASN A 98 42.35 5.32 -20.63
N TYR A 99 43.07 5.01 -19.54
CA TYR A 99 44.53 4.90 -19.55
C TYR A 99 45.00 3.78 -20.49
N LEU A 100 44.47 2.57 -20.35
CA LEU A 100 44.87 1.40 -21.15
C LEU A 100 44.52 1.59 -22.64
N SER A 101 43.38 2.22 -22.96
CA SER A 101 43.00 2.53 -24.34
C SER A 101 43.96 3.52 -24.98
N LYS A 102 44.37 4.58 -24.27
CA LYS A 102 45.38 5.53 -24.76
C LYS A 102 46.74 4.86 -24.98
N LEU A 103 47.16 4.01 -24.05
CA LEU A 103 48.41 3.26 -24.18
C LEU A 103 48.37 2.33 -25.39
N LEU A 104 47.27 1.61 -25.58
CA LEU A 104 47.07 0.69 -26.71
C LEU A 104 47.07 1.45 -28.04
N LEU A 105 46.40 2.59 -28.12
CA LEU A 105 46.41 3.46 -29.30
C LEU A 105 47.82 3.95 -29.64
N ASN A 106 48.59 4.40 -28.63
CA ASN A 106 49.97 4.81 -28.84
C ASN A 106 50.83 3.65 -29.38
N LYS A 107 50.67 2.44 -28.83
CA LYS A 107 51.38 1.24 -29.31
C LYS A 107 50.98 0.83 -30.72
N MET A 108 49.72 0.97 -31.08
CA MET A 108 49.25 0.74 -32.46
C MET A 108 49.87 1.76 -33.44
N VAL A 109 49.94 3.04 -33.06
CA VAL A 109 50.56 4.08 -33.89
C VAL A 109 52.08 3.86 -34.03
N GLU A 110 52.78 3.51 -32.95
CA GLU A 110 54.20 3.14 -32.99
C GLU A 110 54.42 1.94 -33.94
N SER A 111 53.61 0.90 -33.80
CA SER A 111 53.68 -0.28 -34.67
C SER A 111 53.35 0.02 -36.13
N TYR A 112 52.50 1.01 -36.42
CA TYR A 112 52.17 1.41 -37.79
C TYR A 112 53.27 2.27 -38.42
N LYS A 113 53.87 3.18 -37.65
CA LYS A 113 54.99 4.03 -38.11
C LYS A 113 56.24 3.20 -38.38
N ASN A 114 56.47 2.15 -37.60
CA ASN A 114 57.56 1.22 -37.82
C ASN A 114 57.15 0.21 -38.89
N LYS A 115 57.78 0.25 -40.08
CA LYS A 115 57.54 -0.76 -41.12
C LYS A 115 57.70 -2.17 -40.54
N PRO A 116 56.84 -3.13 -40.90
CA PRO A 116 57.06 -4.52 -40.53
C PRO A 116 58.38 -5.00 -41.15
N LEU A 117 59.40 -5.16 -40.31
CA LEU A 117 60.69 -5.70 -40.72
C LEU A 117 60.51 -7.21 -40.95
N SER A 118 60.93 -7.71 -42.11
CA SER A 118 61.02 -9.15 -42.30
C SER A 118 62.17 -9.73 -41.48
N PHE A 119 62.13 -11.04 -41.24
CA PHE A 119 63.23 -11.77 -40.62
C PHE A 119 64.57 -11.48 -41.32
N PHE A 120 64.56 -11.37 -42.66
CA PHE A 120 65.74 -11.08 -43.46
C PHE A 120 66.22 -9.65 -43.28
N ASP A 121 65.32 -8.67 -43.14
CA ASP A 121 65.71 -7.28 -42.86
C ASP A 121 66.43 -7.19 -41.51
N ILE A 122 65.92 -7.88 -40.49
CA ILE A 122 66.52 -7.91 -39.15
C ILE A 122 67.86 -8.63 -39.17
N LEU A 123 67.99 -9.70 -39.97
CA LEU A 123 69.22 -10.46 -40.13
C LEU A 123 70.31 -9.63 -40.82
N PHE A 124 69.98 -8.98 -41.94
CA PHE A 124 70.94 -8.20 -42.74
C PHE A 124 71.29 -6.84 -42.12
N ASP A 125 70.43 -6.27 -41.27
CA ASP A 125 70.68 -5.01 -40.55
C ASP A 125 71.38 -5.20 -39.18
N SER A 126 71.65 -6.45 -38.79
CA SER A 126 72.31 -6.78 -37.52
C SER A 126 73.84 -6.76 -37.62
N GLN A 127 74.52 -6.21 -36.61
CA GLN A 127 75.98 -6.08 -36.63
C GLN A 127 76.72 -7.39 -36.29
N ASN A 128 76.06 -8.31 -35.59
CA ASN A 128 76.57 -9.63 -35.22
C ASN A 128 75.43 -10.55 -34.74
N ALA A 129 75.73 -11.83 -34.53
CA ALA A 129 74.74 -12.83 -34.10
C ALA A 129 74.06 -12.50 -32.76
N ASN A 130 74.76 -11.83 -31.84
CA ASN A 130 74.20 -11.46 -30.55
C ASN A 130 73.22 -10.27 -30.66
N ASP A 131 73.52 -9.30 -31.53
CA ASP A 131 72.60 -8.20 -31.89
C ASP A 131 71.34 -8.75 -32.57
N PHE A 132 71.50 -9.67 -33.53
CA PHE A 132 70.38 -10.35 -34.19
C PHE A 132 69.43 -11.04 -33.20
N ILE A 133 69.96 -11.91 -32.32
CA ILE A 133 69.17 -12.63 -31.32
C ILE A 133 68.46 -11.65 -30.37
N SER A 134 69.14 -10.57 -29.97
CA SER A 134 68.58 -9.55 -29.09
C SER A 134 67.40 -8.81 -29.75
N ARG A 135 67.52 -8.44 -31.03
CA ARG A 135 66.44 -7.78 -31.80
C ARG A 135 65.24 -8.69 -31.99
N VAL A 136 65.45 -9.97 -32.34
CA VAL A 136 64.36 -10.96 -32.46
C VAL A 136 63.65 -11.17 -31.12
N LYS A 137 64.40 -11.31 -30.02
CA LYS A 137 63.84 -11.43 -28.68
C LYS A 137 63.04 -10.18 -28.29
N TYR A 138 63.53 -8.99 -28.61
CA TYR A 138 62.86 -7.72 -28.34
C TYR A 138 61.52 -7.60 -29.09
N LEU A 139 61.49 -7.95 -30.39
CA LEU A 139 60.27 -7.93 -31.19
C LEU A 139 59.23 -8.91 -30.65
N LYS A 140 59.63 -10.15 -30.35
CA LYS A 140 58.75 -11.14 -29.74
C LYS A 140 58.17 -10.66 -28.41
N THR A 141 59.02 -10.12 -27.53
CA THR A 141 58.60 -9.57 -26.23
C THR A 141 57.63 -8.40 -26.39
N THR A 142 57.85 -7.53 -27.37
CA THR A 142 56.96 -6.40 -27.68
C THR A 142 55.60 -6.89 -28.17
N GLN A 143 55.56 -7.88 -29.06
CA GLN A 143 54.31 -8.49 -29.52
C GLN A 143 53.52 -9.13 -28.37
N GLU A 144 54.19 -9.91 -27.51
CA GLU A 144 53.56 -10.53 -26.34
C GLU A 144 52.99 -9.48 -25.37
N ASN A 145 53.73 -8.39 -25.12
CA ASN A 145 53.27 -7.30 -24.26
C ASN A 145 52.08 -6.53 -24.86
N ASN A 146 52.09 -6.29 -26.18
CA ASN A 146 50.96 -5.66 -26.87
C ASN A 146 49.70 -6.54 -26.85
N HIS A 147 49.87 -7.85 -27.05
CA HIS A 147 48.77 -8.81 -26.90
C HIS A 147 48.21 -8.80 -25.47
N LYS A 148 49.08 -8.83 -24.45
CA LYS A 148 48.65 -8.72 -23.04
C LYS A 148 47.89 -7.42 -22.78
N LEU A 149 48.33 -6.28 -23.33
CA LEU A 149 47.64 -5.01 -23.19
C LEU A 149 46.23 -5.04 -23.82
N LEU A 150 46.08 -5.64 -25.01
CA LEU A 150 44.78 -5.82 -25.65
C LEU A 150 43.83 -6.66 -24.78
N VAL A 151 44.32 -7.78 -24.24
CA VAL A 151 43.55 -8.64 -23.32
C VAL A 151 43.13 -7.86 -22.08
N GLN A 152 44.05 -7.10 -21.47
CA GLN A 152 43.74 -6.27 -20.30
C GLN A 152 42.67 -5.21 -20.57
N VAL A 153 42.71 -4.55 -21.74
CA VAL A 153 41.65 -3.60 -22.17
C VAL A 153 40.31 -4.32 -22.28
N GLN A 154 40.28 -5.49 -22.92
CA GLN A 154 39.06 -6.26 -23.10
C GLN A 154 38.47 -6.73 -21.76
N GLU A 155 39.29 -7.29 -20.87
CA GLU A 155 38.86 -7.73 -19.54
C GLU A 155 38.34 -6.55 -18.69
N THR A 156 39.05 -5.42 -18.71
CA THR A 156 38.63 -4.21 -17.97
C THR A 156 37.29 -3.69 -18.50
N LYS A 157 37.09 -3.70 -19.82
CA LYS A 157 35.82 -3.31 -20.44
C LYS A 157 34.69 -4.24 -20.03
N LEU A 158 34.90 -5.56 -20.07
CA LEU A 158 33.88 -6.53 -19.67
C LEU A 158 33.48 -6.35 -18.20
N ASN A 159 34.44 -6.19 -17.30
CA ASN A 159 34.18 -5.93 -15.88
C ASN A 159 33.43 -4.60 -15.69
N PHE A 160 33.83 -3.54 -16.40
CA PHE A 160 33.13 -2.25 -16.36
C PHE A 160 31.64 -2.39 -16.72
N GLU A 161 31.33 -3.08 -17.82
CA GLU A 161 29.93 -3.30 -18.25
C GLU A 161 29.17 -4.17 -17.24
N GLU A 162 29.79 -5.22 -16.69
CA GLU A 162 29.17 -6.07 -15.66
C GLU A 162 28.83 -5.27 -14.40
N GLN A 163 29.76 -4.46 -13.87
CA GLN A 163 29.51 -3.62 -12.70
C GLN A 163 28.42 -2.57 -12.98
N LYS A 164 28.38 -2.03 -14.19
CA LYS A 164 27.36 -1.06 -14.61
C LYS A 164 25.97 -1.70 -14.65
N ASN A 165 25.84 -2.90 -15.21
CA ASN A 165 24.59 -3.65 -15.25
C ASN A 165 24.12 -3.99 -13.82
N LEU A 166 25.01 -4.49 -12.96
CA LEU A 166 24.67 -4.79 -11.56
C LEU A 166 24.20 -3.54 -10.80
N ARG A 167 24.81 -2.38 -11.04
CA ARG A 167 24.37 -1.11 -10.43
C ARG A 167 22.96 -0.74 -10.89
N GLU A 168 22.65 -0.93 -12.18
CA GLU A 168 21.31 -0.66 -12.73
C GLU A 168 20.24 -1.58 -12.11
N GLU A 169 20.53 -2.87 -11.99
CA GLU A 169 19.65 -3.82 -11.28
C GLU A 169 19.40 -3.38 -9.83
N LYS A 170 20.45 -2.94 -9.12
CA LYS A 170 20.35 -2.44 -7.75
C LYS A 170 19.55 -1.15 -7.63
N THR A 171 19.65 -0.25 -8.60
CA THR A 171 18.82 0.97 -8.66
C THR A 171 17.34 0.62 -8.84
N ILE A 172 17.02 -0.38 -9.67
CA ILE A 172 15.66 -0.88 -9.84
C ILE A 172 15.14 -1.54 -8.55
N GLU A 173 15.98 -2.33 -7.88
CA GLU A 173 15.67 -2.93 -6.57
C GLU A 173 15.35 -1.85 -5.53
N LEU A 174 16.17 -0.79 -5.44
CA LEU A 174 15.97 0.33 -4.54
C LEU A 174 14.60 1.01 -4.76
N ALA A 175 14.25 1.34 -6.01
CA ALA A 175 12.98 1.97 -6.33
C ALA A 175 11.76 1.09 -5.92
N LYS A 176 11.88 -0.23 -6.06
CA LYS A 176 10.86 -1.18 -5.60
C LYS A 176 10.73 -1.18 -4.07
N LEU A 177 11.85 -1.16 -3.35
CA LEU A 177 11.87 -1.09 -1.89
C LEU A 177 11.25 0.21 -1.36
N GLU A 178 11.54 1.34 -2.01
CA GLU A 178 10.95 2.65 -1.65
C GLU A 178 9.44 2.67 -1.87
N ALA A 179 8.95 2.12 -2.99
CA ALA A 179 7.51 1.96 -3.24
C ALA A 179 6.86 1.04 -2.20
N GLN A 180 7.51 -0.08 -1.86
CA GLN A 180 7.05 -0.99 -0.80
C GLN A 180 6.97 -0.29 0.55
N LEU A 181 7.98 0.50 0.93
CA LEU A 181 8.03 1.25 2.18
C LEU A 181 6.86 2.24 2.29
N ASN A 182 6.56 2.96 1.20
CA ASN A 182 5.43 3.89 1.16
C ASN A 182 4.09 3.17 1.37
N ASN A 183 3.90 2.03 0.71
CA ASN A 183 2.69 1.20 0.90
C ASN A 183 2.57 0.67 2.34
N GLN A 184 3.66 0.19 2.93
CA GLN A 184 3.68 -0.26 4.31
C GLN A 184 3.37 0.87 5.30
N LYS A 185 3.87 2.09 5.06
CA LYS A 185 3.58 3.27 5.89
C LYS A 185 2.11 3.68 5.80
N ALA A 186 1.51 3.62 4.61
CA ALA A 186 0.08 3.86 4.43
C ALA A 186 -0.77 2.80 5.16
N ASP A 187 -0.44 1.52 5.00
CA ASP A 187 -1.11 0.41 5.70
C ASP A 187 -1.00 0.53 7.23
N LEU A 188 0.18 0.88 7.76
CA LEU A 188 0.37 1.14 9.18
C LEU A 188 -0.54 2.26 9.71
N ASN A 189 -0.71 3.34 8.94
CA ASN A 189 -1.59 4.44 9.31
C ASN A 189 -3.06 4.00 9.31
N ASN A 190 -3.48 3.22 8.32
CA ASN A 190 -4.84 2.67 8.26
C ASN A 190 -5.13 1.73 9.45
N GLN A 191 -4.19 0.84 9.77
CA GLN A 191 -4.31 -0.07 10.92
C GLN A 191 -4.43 0.70 12.24
N LYS A 192 -3.64 1.78 12.41
CA LYS A 192 -3.74 2.66 13.59
C LYS A 192 -5.08 3.39 13.64
N ALA A 193 -5.53 3.95 12.52
CA ALA A 193 -6.80 4.67 12.44
C ALA A 193 -8.00 3.75 12.72
N ALA A 194 -8.02 2.55 12.13
CA ALA A 194 -9.06 1.56 12.37
C ALA A 194 -9.12 1.11 13.84
N LYS A 195 -7.96 0.86 14.46
CA LYS A 195 -7.87 0.55 15.89
C LYS A 195 -8.39 1.70 16.75
N GLN A 196 -8.01 2.94 16.43
CA GLN A 196 -8.47 4.11 17.16
C GLN A 196 -9.98 4.33 17.02
N ASN A 197 -10.53 4.13 15.82
CA ASN A 197 -11.97 4.17 15.57
C ASN A 197 -12.69 3.11 16.42
N LEU A 198 -12.23 1.86 16.42
CA LEU A 198 -12.81 0.79 17.23
C LEU A 198 -12.83 1.17 18.73
N LEU A 199 -11.73 1.73 19.25
CA LEU A 199 -11.67 2.22 20.63
C LEU A 199 -12.66 3.38 20.89
N ASN A 200 -12.79 4.28 19.92
CA ASN A 200 -13.68 5.44 20.02
C ASN A 200 -15.17 5.03 20.02
N VAL A 201 -15.57 4.05 19.20
CA VAL A 201 -16.96 3.61 19.10
C VAL A 201 -17.35 2.66 20.23
N THR A 202 -16.41 1.82 20.69
CA THR A 202 -16.66 0.90 21.80
C THR A 202 -16.49 1.54 23.16
N LYS A 203 -15.77 2.67 23.25
CA LYS A 203 -15.38 3.29 24.54
C LYS A 203 -14.68 2.31 25.48
N ASN A 204 -13.99 1.32 24.91
CA ASN A 204 -13.35 0.23 25.64
C ASN A 204 -14.34 -0.67 26.42
N ASP A 205 -15.62 -0.69 26.02
CA ASP A 205 -16.68 -1.50 26.61
C ASP A 205 -17.00 -2.73 25.74
N GLU A 206 -16.78 -3.92 26.31
CA GLU A 206 -17.07 -5.21 25.67
C GLU A 206 -18.54 -5.35 25.26
N LYS A 207 -19.50 -4.86 26.07
CA LYS A 207 -20.93 -4.96 25.75
C LYS A 207 -21.27 -4.12 24.53
N ILE A 208 -20.65 -2.94 24.39
CA ILE A 208 -20.83 -2.10 23.20
C ILE A 208 -20.27 -2.81 21.98
N TYR A 209 -19.09 -3.42 22.10
CA TYR A 209 -18.49 -4.19 21.01
C TYR A 209 -19.37 -5.37 20.57
N GLN A 210 -19.85 -6.19 21.50
CA GLN A 210 -20.74 -7.32 21.19
C GLN A 210 -22.03 -6.85 20.53
N ARG A 211 -22.61 -5.74 21.00
CA ARG A 211 -23.79 -5.15 20.36
C ARG A 211 -23.49 -4.75 18.91
N LEU A 212 -22.39 -4.05 18.65
CA LEU A 212 -22.00 -3.66 17.29
C LEU A 212 -21.79 -4.88 16.38
N LEU A 213 -21.16 -5.94 16.91
CA LEU A 213 -20.94 -7.18 16.17
C LEU A 213 -22.26 -7.84 15.75
N GLU A 214 -23.20 -7.98 16.68
CA GLU A 214 -24.52 -8.54 16.39
C GLU A 214 -25.33 -7.66 15.44
N GLN A 215 -25.27 -6.33 15.61
CA GLN A 215 -25.93 -5.38 14.70
C GLN A 215 -25.43 -5.54 13.27
N ALA A 216 -24.11 -5.57 13.05
CA ALA A 216 -23.51 -5.70 11.73
C ALA A 216 -23.75 -7.08 11.10
N ARG A 217 -23.79 -8.17 11.91
CA ARG A 217 -24.18 -9.51 11.42
C ARG A 217 -25.64 -9.56 10.99
N ALA A 218 -26.54 -8.99 11.80
CA ALA A 218 -27.96 -8.95 11.51
C ALA A 218 -28.25 -8.07 10.27
N GLU A 219 -27.58 -6.93 10.16
CA GLU A 219 -27.62 -6.05 8.99
C GLU A 219 -27.18 -6.79 7.73
N TYR A 220 -26.00 -7.42 7.73
CA TYR A 220 -25.51 -8.16 6.58
C TYR A 220 -26.48 -9.27 6.16
N ALA A 221 -26.96 -10.09 7.11
CA ALA A 221 -27.94 -11.14 6.84
C ALA A 221 -29.25 -10.57 6.27
N ALA A 222 -29.70 -9.41 6.79
CA ALA A 222 -30.90 -8.75 6.30
C ALA A 222 -30.74 -8.23 4.87
N ILE A 223 -29.62 -7.57 4.56
CA ILE A 223 -29.35 -7.10 3.20
C ILE A 223 -29.29 -8.28 2.22
N GLN A 224 -28.61 -9.38 2.57
CA GLN A 224 -28.56 -10.58 1.73
C GLN A 224 -29.97 -11.19 1.50
N GLY A 225 -30.82 -11.21 2.53
CA GLY A 225 -32.22 -11.63 2.41
C GLY A 225 -33.04 -10.71 1.49
N ILE A 226 -32.87 -9.39 1.62
CA ILE A 226 -33.58 -8.40 0.80
C ILE A 226 -33.21 -8.54 -0.68
N ILE A 227 -31.91 -8.57 -1.01
CA ILE A 227 -31.46 -8.66 -2.41
C ILE A 227 -31.79 -10.00 -3.07
N SER A 228 -31.98 -11.07 -2.27
CA SER A 228 -32.45 -12.38 -2.77
C SER A 228 -33.97 -12.48 -2.89
N GLY A 229 -34.71 -11.41 -2.55
CA GLY A 229 -36.17 -11.36 -2.65
C GLY A 229 -36.92 -12.02 -1.49
N ALA A 230 -36.24 -12.31 -0.38
CA ALA A 230 -36.85 -12.92 0.81
C ALA A 230 -37.49 -11.88 1.77
N GLY A 231 -37.51 -10.60 1.40
CA GLY A 231 -38.18 -9.55 2.16
C GLY A 231 -39.72 -9.67 2.13
N THR A 232 -40.37 -9.25 3.21
CA THR A 232 -41.83 -9.10 3.22
C THR A 232 -42.18 -7.74 2.63
N GLU A 233 -42.88 -7.73 1.49
CA GLU A 233 -43.12 -6.52 0.72
C GLU A 233 -44.61 -6.28 0.46
N THR A 234 -45.01 -5.01 0.41
CA THR A 234 -46.37 -4.60 0.05
C THR A 234 -46.29 -3.41 -0.90
N LYS A 235 -46.95 -3.53 -2.05
CA LYS A 235 -47.06 -2.42 -3.02
C LYS A 235 -47.78 -1.25 -2.35
N LEU A 236 -47.17 -0.06 -2.40
CA LEU A 236 -47.75 1.16 -1.86
C LEU A 236 -48.48 1.95 -2.95
N LYS A 237 -47.73 2.41 -3.96
CA LYS A 237 -48.22 3.31 -5.00
C LYS A 237 -47.26 3.35 -6.18
N GLU A 238 -47.70 3.95 -7.28
CA GLU A 238 -46.79 4.45 -8.30
C GLU A 238 -46.18 5.77 -7.85
N VAL A 239 -44.92 6.02 -8.23
CA VAL A 239 -44.19 7.24 -7.90
C VAL A 239 -43.52 7.79 -9.14
N ARG A 240 -43.28 9.11 -9.14
CA ARG A 240 -42.49 9.78 -10.17
C ARG A 240 -41.07 10.03 -9.69
N LYS A 241 -40.12 10.09 -10.62
CA LYS A 241 -38.75 10.52 -10.37
C LYS A 241 -38.74 11.84 -9.60
N GLY A 242 -37.94 11.90 -8.54
CA GLY A 242 -37.79 13.05 -7.64
C GLY A 242 -38.83 13.14 -6.54
N GLU A 243 -39.84 12.27 -6.52
CA GLU A 243 -40.81 12.20 -5.42
C GLU A 243 -40.13 11.72 -4.12
N ASN A 244 -40.53 12.29 -2.98
CA ASN A 244 -40.10 11.82 -1.66
C ASN A 244 -40.83 10.52 -1.33
N ILE A 245 -40.08 9.44 -1.15
CA ILE A 245 -40.61 8.07 -1.00
C ILE A 245 -40.36 7.46 0.37
N ALA A 246 -39.37 7.97 1.10
CA ALA A 246 -39.03 7.49 2.44
C ALA A 246 -38.22 8.53 3.23
N LEU A 247 -38.09 8.30 4.54
CA LEU A 247 -37.24 9.06 5.43
C LEU A 247 -36.10 8.18 5.94
N VAL A 248 -34.86 8.60 5.75
CA VAL A 248 -33.68 7.97 6.36
C VAL A 248 -33.83 8.00 7.88
N ILE A 249 -33.59 6.86 8.52
CA ILE A 249 -33.66 6.73 9.98
C ILE A 249 -32.55 7.60 10.58
N PRO A 250 -32.88 8.63 11.38
CA PRO A 250 -31.86 9.46 11.99
C PRO A 250 -31.21 8.69 13.14
N GLY A 251 -29.89 8.51 13.08
CA GLY A 251 -29.10 7.89 14.14
C GLY A 251 -29.14 6.37 14.15
N SER A 252 -28.75 5.78 15.28
CA SER A 252 -28.63 4.32 15.41
C SER A 252 -29.99 3.62 15.36
N SER A 253 -30.02 2.49 14.67
CA SER A 253 -31.15 1.55 14.63
C SER A 253 -30.70 0.18 15.14
N CYS A 254 -31.60 -0.79 15.18
CA CYS A 254 -31.23 -2.14 15.62
C CYS A 254 -30.33 -2.88 14.60
N ASN A 255 -30.28 -2.44 13.34
CA ASN A 255 -29.42 -2.99 12.28
C ASN A 255 -28.37 -1.98 11.78
N SER A 256 -28.18 -0.84 12.46
CA SER A 256 -27.15 0.12 12.09
C SER A 256 -26.68 0.91 13.30
N SER A 257 -25.38 1.18 13.40
CA SER A 257 -24.81 2.01 14.46
C SER A 257 -25.00 3.52 14.24
N GLY A 258 -25.46 3.96 13.07
CA GLY A 258 -25.64 5.39 12.76
C GLY A 258 -26.58 5.65 11.57
N GLY A 259 -27.02 6.90 11.43
CA GLY A 259 -27.91 7.28 10.33
C GLY A 259 -27.16 7.34 9.01
N HIS A 260 -27.67 6.65 7.99
CA HIS A 260 -27.25 6.73 6.59
C HIS A 260 -28.33 6.07 5.72
N LEU A 261 -28.31 6.37 4.42
CA LEU A 261 -29.03 5.58 3.42
C LEU A 261 -28.09 4.53 2.85
N HIS A 262 -28.48 3.26 2.91
CA HIS A 262 -27.84 2.20 2.15
C HIS A 262 -28.59 2.00 0.83
N PHE A 263 -27.99 2.45 -0.28
CA PHE A 263 -28.62 2.47 -1.61
C PHE A 263 -28.06 1.37 -2.52
N ILE A 264 -28.94 0.49 -3.00
CA ILE A 264 -28.58 -0.65 -3.86
C ILE A 264 -29.27 -0.50 -5.22
N VAL A 265 -28.54 -0.83 -6.29
CA VAL A 265 -29.09 -0.97 -7.65
C VAL A 265 -28.98 -2.43 -8.09
N GLN A 266 -30.09 -3.00 -8.54
CA GLN A 266 -30.17 -4.34 -9.08
C GLN A 266 -30.68 -4.28 -10.52
N GLU A 267 -29.93 -4.86 -11.45
CA GLU A 267 -30.30 -4.96 -12.85
C GLU A 267 -30.37 -6.44 -13.24
N ASN A 268 -31.48 -6.88 -13.83
CA ASN A 268 -31.70 -8.28 -14.22
C ASN A 268 -31.44 -9.28 -13.07
N GLY A 269 -31.84 -8.92 -11.84
CA GLY A 269 -31.63 -9.79 -10.68
C GLY A 269 -30.23 -9.71 -10.05
N THR A 270 -29.29 -8.97 -10.63
CA THR A 270 -27.90 -8.89 -10.16
C THR A 270 -27.60 -7.51 -9.59
N VAL A 271 -26.97 -7.45 -8.40
CA VAL A 271 -26.52 -6.20 -7.81
C VAL A 271 -25.40 -5.60 -8.66
N THR A 272 -25.52 -4.31 -8.99
CA THR A 272 -24.54 -3.55 -9.79
C THR A 272 -24.05 -2.31 -9.04
N ASN A 273 -22.91 -1.77 -9.46
CA ASN A 273 -22.34 -0.57 -8.84
C ASN A 273 -23.26 0.66 -9.07
N PRO A 274 -23.84 1.28 -8.02
CA PRO A 274 -24.73 2.42 -8.19
C PRO A 274 -24.07 3.63 -8.88
N PHE A 275 -22.75 3.79 -8.78
CA PHE A 275 -22.02 4.86 -9.47
C PHE A 275 -22.12 4.79 -11.01
N ASN A 276 -22.46 3.64 -11.58
CA ASN A 276 -22.68 3.53 -13.03
C ASN A 276 -23.90 4.31 -13.51
N TYR A 277 -24.83 4.63 -12.60
CA TYR A 277 -26.11 5.26 -12.92
C TYR A 277 -26.20 6.69 -12.42
N LEU A 278 -25.54 7.01 -11.30
CA LEU A 278 -25.61 8.31 -10.65
C LEU A 278 -24.74 9.35 -11.37
N LYS A 279 -25.22 10.60 -11.41
CA LYS A 279 -24.48 11.75 -11.98
C LYS A 279 -23.45 12.33 -11.00
N THR A 280 -22.49 13.10 -11.49
CA THR A 280 -21.55 13.83 -10.62
C THR A 280 -22.24 14.93 -9.81
N VAL A 281 -21.88 15.02 -8.52
CA VAL A 281 -22.40 16.03 -7.57
C VAL A 281 -21.28 16.51 -6.64
N GLY A 282 -21.52 17.60 -5.90
CA GLY A 282 -20.65 17.99 -4.80
C GLY A 282 -20.71 16.95 -3.68
N TYR A 283 -19.54 16.56 -3.16
CA TYR A 283 -19.43 15.50 -2.16
C TYR A 283 -18.34 15.76 -1.13
N SER A 284 -18.48 15.09 0.02
CA SER A 284 -17.43 14.83 1.01
C SER A 284 -17.22 13.31 1.08
N ASN A 285 -15.97 12.86 1.24
CA ASN A 285 -15.67 11.44 1.33
C ASN A 285 -15.22 11.09 2.75
N CYS A 286 -16.08 10.43 3.52
CA CYS A 286 -15.81 10.01 4.89
C CYS A 286 -15.54 8.50 5.04
N SER A 287 -15.40 7.77 3.93
CA SER A 287 -15.23 6.31 3.92
C SER A 287 -13.82 5.80 4.27
N GLY A 288 -12.83 6.70 4.37
CA GLY A 288 -11.43 6.36 4.63
C GLY A 288 -11.05 6.35 6.12
N SER A 289 -9.75 6.45 6.39
CA SER A 289 -9.22 6.56 7.76
C SER A 289 -9.70 7.80 8.51
N ALA A 290 -10.06 8.87 7.79
CA ALA A 290 -10.74 10.06 8.30
C ALA A 290 -11.56 10.72 7.19
N CYS A 291 -12.45 11.64 7.53
CA CYS A 291 -13.15 12.36 6.47
C CYS A 291 -12.21 13.27 5.67
N GLY A 292 -12.26 13.14 4.34
CA GLY A 292 -11.38 13.81 3.38
C GLY A 292 -10.01 13.15 3.20
N SER A 293 -9.76 11.98 3.79
CA SER A 293 -8.49 11.28 3.63
C SER A 293 -8.36 10.65 2.23
N SER A 294 -7.13 10.57 1.72
CA SER A 294 -6.83 10.11 0.36
C SER A 294 -6.95 8.59 0.17
N ASP A 295 -7.12 7.85 1.27
CA ASP A 295 -7.32 6.40 1.29
C ASP A 295 -8.80 5.98 1.29
N GLY A 296 -9.73 6.94 1.24
CA GLY A 296 -11.16 6.67 1.13
C GLY A 296 -11.55 5.92 -0.15
N ASP A 297 -12.75 5.35 -0.15
CA ASP A 297 -13.29 4.65 -1.30
C ASP A 297 -13.40 5.58 -2.51
N PRO A 298 -13.17 5.09 -3.74
CA PRO A 298 -13.30 5.91 -4.94
C PRO A 298 -14.73 6.46 -5.13
N PHE A 299 -14.85 7.75 -5.39
CA PHE A 299 -16.12 8.42 -5.72
C PHE A 299 -16.14 8.77 -7.22
N ASN A 300 -16.68 7.85 -8.04
CA ASN A 300 -16.60 7.93 -9.51
C ASN A 300 -17.97 7.74 -10.19
N PRO A 301 -18.97 8.59 -9.93
CA PRO A 301 -20.24 8.55 -10.66
C PRO A 301 -20.03 8.79 -12.17
N THR A 302 -20.69 8.00 -13.01
CA THR A 302 -20.56 8.06 -14.49
C THR A 302 -21.89 8.13 -15.22
N GLY A 303 -23.02 8.03 -14.51
CA GLY A 303 -24.35 8.03 -15.11
C GLY A 303 -25.03 9.40 -15.10
N SER A 304 -26.35 9.39 -15.20
CA SER A 304 -27.19 10.58 -15.38
C SER A 304 -28.36 10.68 -14.40
N TRP A 305 -28.54 9.68 -13.53
CA TRP A 305 -29.59 9.70 -12.51
C TRP A 305 -29.31 10.77 -11.46
N ASP A 306 -30.41 11.36 -10.99
CA ASP A 306 -30.37 12.16 -9.78
C ASP A 306 -30.09 11.25 -8.58
N TRP A 307 -29.48 11.81 -7.55
CA TRP A 307 -29.14 11.06 -6.34
C TRP A 307 -30.38 10.73 -5.53
N PRO A 308 -30.40 9.58 -4.82
CA PRO A 308 -31.50 9.21 -3.94
C PRO A 308 -31.60 10.10 -2.69
N LEU A 309 -30.64 11.01 -2.48
CA LEU A 309 -30.64 12.06 -1.46
C LEU A 309 -30.25 13.39 -2.08
N ASN A 310 -30.67 14.49 -1.47
CA ASN A 310 -30.26 15.83 -1.88
C ASN A 310 -28.76 16.06 -1.59
N PRO A 311 -27.96 16.53 -2.57
CA PRO A 311 -26.57 16.93 -2.34
C PRO A 311 -26.44 18.12 -1.36
N ALA A 312 -25.27 18.38 -0.78
CA ALA A 312 -24.01 17.66 -0.95
C ALA A 312 -24.07 16.24 -0.36
N ILE A 313 -23.47 15.28 -1.06
CA ILE A 313 -23.44 13.87 -0.64
C ILE A 313 -22.22 13.62 0.24
N GLU A 314 -22.41 12.97 1.36
CA GLU A 314 -21.32 12.44 2.18
C GLU A 314 -21.26 10.92 2.00
N LEU A 315 -20.13 10.43 1.47
CA LEU A 315 -19.90 8.99 1.27
C LEU A 315 -19.32 8.39 2.54
N GLU A 316 -20.06 7.49 3.18
CA GLU A 316 -19.62 6.72 4.35
C GLU A 316 -18.99 5.39 3.95
N GLN A 317 -19.49 4.76 2.88
CA GLN A 317 -18.91 3.53 2.35
C GLN A 317 -19.28 3.32 0.87
N GLY A 318 -18.29 2.99 0.04
CA GLY A 318 -18.46 2.75 -1.39
C GLY A 318 -18.94 1.35 -1.75
N TYR A 319 -19.04 1.07 -3.05
CA TYR A 319 -19.40 -0.26 -3.56
C TYR A 319 -18.17 -1.17 -3.72
N GLY A 320 -18.28 -2.44 -3.32
CA GLY A 320 -17.30 -3.48 -3.55
C GLY A 320 -16.35 -3.76 -2.39
N SER A 321 -15.06 -3.99 -2.67
CA SER A 321 -14.05 -4.06 -1.62
C SER A 321 -13.77 -2.63 -1.17
N THR A 322 -14.22 -2.27 0.04
CA THR A 322 -14.12 -0.91 0.59
C THR A 322 -12.98 -0.77 1.57
N TRP A 323 -12.65 0.46 1.94
CA TRP A 323 -11.69 0.75 3.01
C TRP A 323 -12.12 0.08 4.31
N ALA A 324 -13.41 0.15 4.67
CA ALA A 324 -13.96 -0.48 5.85
C ALA A 324 -13.74 -2.00 5.85
N VAL A 325 -14.00 -2.67 4.73
CA VAL A 325 -13.76 -4.12 4.56
C VAL A 325 -12.28 -4.48 4.73
N ARG A 326 -11.38 -3.69 4.14
CA ARG A 326 -9.94 -3.99 4.14
C ARG A 326 -9.26 -3.70 5.47
N ASN A 327 -9.68 -2.64 6.15
CA ASN A 327 -8.90 -2.06 7.25
C ASN A 327 -9.57 -2.19 8.62
N SER A 328 -10.88 -2.46 8.70
CA SER A 328 -11.62 -2.47 9.96
C SER A 328 -12.14 -3.86 10.36
N TRP A 329 -12.73 -3.94 11.54
CA TRP A 329 -13.29 -5.17 12.10
C TRP A 329 -14.48 -5.72 11.29
N VAL A 330 -15.15 -4.88 10.47
CA VAL A 330 -16.32 -5.31 9.67
C VAL A 330 -15.95 -6.26 8.53
N GLY A 331 -14.69 -6.27 8.08
CA GLY A 331 -14.17 -7.21 7.07
C GLY A 331 -14.25 -8.69 7.49
N ARG A 332 -14.53 -8.95 8.78
CA ARG A 332 -14.80 -10.30 9.31
C ARG A 332 -16.24 -10.76 9.08
N ILE A 333 -17.14 -9.83 8.79
CA ILE A 333 -18.58 -10.08 8.63
C ILE A 333 -18.90 -10.21 7.16
N TYR A 334 -18.34 -9.31 6.34
CA TYR A 334 -18.53 -9.32 4.90
C TYR A 334 -17.25 -8.89 4.18
N SER A 335 -17.09 -9.38 2.95
CA SER A 335 -15.93 -9.11 2.09
C SER A 335 -16.24 -8.17 0.92
N PHE A 336 -17.52 -7.82 0.73
CA PHE A 336 -18.00 -7.02 -0.37
C PHE A 336 -19.22 -6.19 0.06
N HIS A 337 -19.18 -4.89 -0.19
CA HIS A 337 -20.30 -3.98 0.03
C HIS A 337 -21.15 -3.87 -1.23
N ASN A 338 -22.45 -4.11 -1.12
CA ASN A 338 -23.38 -4.28 -2.25
C ASN A 338 -24.16 -3.01 -2.62
N GLY A 339 -23.84 -1.87 -1.99
CA GLY A 339 -24.48 -0.60 -2.25
C GLY A 339 -23.55 0.58 -1.98
N LEU A 340 -24.16 1.74 -1.75
CA LEU A 340 -23.50 2.93 -1.23
C LEU A 340 -24.13 3.28 0.12
N ASP A 341 -23.30 3.53 1.13
CA ASP A 341 -23.74 4.14 2.38
C ASP A 341 -23.47 5.64 2.30
N ILE A 342 -24.55 6.42 2.32
CA ILE A 342 -24.48 7.86 2.07
C ILE A 342 -25.37 8.66 3.00
N ASN A 343 -24.90 9.87 3.31
CA ASN A 343 -25.68 10.95 3.90
C ASN A 343 -25.88 12.06 2.86
N GLY A 344 -26.93 12.86 3.06
CA GLY A 344 -27.25 14.00 2.22
C GLY A 344 -27.70 15.20 3.04
N ALA A 345 -27.97 16.32 2.37
CA ALA A 345 -28.40 17.56 3.02
C ALA A 345 -29.78 17.46 3.74
N SER A 346 -30.52 16.38 3.50
CA SER A 346 -31.79 16.08 4.16
C SER A 346 -32.00 14.58 4.27
N ASN A 347 -32.79 14.14 5.25
CA ASN A 347 -33.16 12.72 5.40
C ASN A 347 -34.26 12.25 4.43
N ASN A 348 -34.70 13.08 3.48
CA ASN A 348 -35.68 12.67 2.47
C ASN A 348 -35.02 11.81 1.40
N ALA A 349 -35.48 10.57 1.26
CA ALA A 349 -35.08 9.67 0.19
C ALA A 349 -35.98 9.86 -1.03
N LEU A 350 -35.37 10.11 -2.19
CA LEU A 350 -36.04 10.46 -3.43
C LEU A 350 -36.05 9.29 -4.42
N ALA A 351 -37.15 9.13 -5.14
CA ALA A 351 -37.24 8.18 -6.25
C ALA A 351 -36.26 8.57 -7.37
N VAL A 352 -35.35 7.67 -7.75
CA VAL A 352 -34.38 7.94 -8.82
C VAL A 352 -34.98 7.79 -10.23
N ALA A 353 -36.15 7.16 -10.31
CA ALA A 353 -36.90 6.90 -11.54
C ALA A 353 -38.42 6.85 -11.27
N ASP A 354 -39.21 6.87 -12.34
CA ASP A 354 -40.63 6.51 -12.27
C ASP A 354 -40.77 5.00 -12.01
N GLY A 355 -41.79 4.59 -11.26
CA GLY A 355 -41.98 3.16 -10.99
C GLY A 355 -43.02 2.81 -9.93
N GLU A 356 -43.06 1.54 -9.59
CA GLU A 356 -43.88 1.00 -8.52
C GLU A 356 -43.09 0.95 -7.20
N LEU A 357 -43.58 1.62 -6.17
CA LEU A 357 -42.98 1.65 -4.85
C LEU A 357 -43.58 0.57 -3.96
N TYR A 358 -42.72 -0.18 -3.30
CA TYR A 358 -43.06 -1.19 -2.31
C TYR A 358 -42.45 -0.81 -0.97
N ARG A 359 -43.22 -0.96 0.10
CA ARG A 359 -42.69 -0.99 1.46
C ARG A 359 -42.19 -2.39 1.74
N GLY A 360 -41.02 -2.52 2.33
CA GLY A 360 -40.48 -3.81 2.71
C GLY A 360 -39.90 -3.83 4.12
N SER A 361 -39.82 -5.02 4.69
CA SER A 361 -38.96 -5.30 5.84
C SER A 361 -38.37 -6.71 5.77
N TYR A 362 -37.24 -6.89 6.44
CA TYR A 362 -36.65 -8.21 6.66
C TYR A 362 -36.21 -8.33 8.12
N SER A 363 -36.57 -9.44 8.77
CA SER A 363 -36.37 -9.60 10.22
C SER A 363 -35.37 -10.70 10.55
N VAL A 364 -34.24 -10.32 11.13
CA VAL A 364 -33.24 -11.22 11.74
C VAL A 364 -32.84 -10.63 13.08
N GLY A 365 -33.41 -11.16 14.16
CA GLY A 365 -33.32 -10.58 15.52
C GLY A 365 -34.15 -9.29 15.66
N CYS A 366 -34.01 -8.36 14.72
CA CYS A 366 -34.83 -7.18 14.56
C CYS A 366 -35.09 -6.88 13.07
N ALA A 367 -36.05 -5.99 12.80
CA ALA A 367 -36.51 -5.70 11.45
C ALA A 367 -35.72 -4.55 10.81
N LEU A 368 -35.12 -4.80 9.65
CA LEU A 368 -34.56 -3.78 8.76
C LEU A 368 -35.66 -3.30 7.80
N PRO A 369 -36.21 -2.09 8.00
CA PRO A 369 -37.16 -1.52 7.05
C PRO A 369 -36.43 -0.99 5.81
N TYR A 370 -37.10 -1.09 4.67
CA TYR A 370 -36.62 -0.56 3.40
C TYR A 370 -37.79 -0.15 2.51
N VAL A 371 -37.50 0.61 1.46
CA VAL A 371 -38.40 0.71 0.31
C VAL A 371 -37.71 0.16 -0.93
N LYS A 372 -38.50 -0.51 -1.77
CA LYS A 372 -38.08 -1.03 -3.06
C LYS A 372 -38.82 -0.28 -4.16
N LEU A 373 -38.08 0.24 -5.13
CA LEU A 373 -38.63 0.86 -6.32
C LEU A 373 -38.37 -0.04 -7.52
N VAL A 374 -39.43 -0.58 -8.12
CA VAL A 374 -39.36 -1.30 -9.39
C VAL A 374 -39.51 -0.27 -10.50
N HIS A 375 -38.46 -0.05 -11.28
CA HIS A 375 -38.43 1.01 -12.28
C HIS A 375 -39.37 0.68 -13.43
N LYS A 376 -40.08 1.68 -13.92
CA LYS A 376 -40.97 1.52 -15.07
C LYS A 376 -40.17 1.20 -16.33
N ASP A 377 -40.71 0.32 -17.18
CA ASP A 377 -40.16 0.00 -18.51
C ASP A 377 -38.68 -0.47 -18.52
N SER A 378 -38.20 -1.05 -17.42
CA SER A 378 -36.84 -1.59 -17.31
C SER A 378 -36.77 -2.78 -16.35
N ASN A 379 -35.66 -3.53 -16.39
CA ASN A 379 -35.38 -4.63 -15.45
C ASN A 379 -34.59 -4.17 -14.22
N ILE A 380 -34.71 -2.89 -13.88
CA ILE A 380 -33.97 -2.25 -12.79
C ILE A 380 -34.86 -2.15 -11.56
N VAL A 381 -34.26 -2.49 -10.42
CA VAL A 381 -34.85 -2.33 -9.10
C VAL A 381 -33.85 -1.57 -8.24
N THR A 382 -34.32 -0.57 -7.50
CA THR A 382 -33.51 0.10 -6.49
C THR A 382 -34.05 -0.12 -5.10
N PHE A 383 -33.15 -0.36 -4.16
CA PHE A 383 -33.48 -0.52 -2.75
C PHE A 383 -32.90 0.63 -1.93
N TYR A 384 -33.70 1.09 -0.99
CA TYR A 384 -33.38 2.18 -0.07
C TYR A 384 -33.54 1.61 1.34
N LEU A 385 -32.43 1.28 1.98
CA LEU A 385 -32.39 0.62 3.29
C LEU A 385 -32.10 1.65 4.39
N HIS A 386 -32.41 1.27 5.63
CA HIS A 386 -32.37 2.18 6.79
C HIS A 386 -33.30 3.38 6.64
N VAL A 387 -34.51 3.13 6.13
CA VAL A 387 -35.53 4.16 5.93
C VAL A 387 -36.89 3.75 6.48
N TYR A 388 -37.69 4.73 6.88
CA TYR A 388 -39.13 4.57 7.09
C TYR A 388 -39.88 5.01 5.84
N SER A 389 -40.73 4.15 5.28
CA SER A 389 -41.62 4.55 4.19
C SER A 389 -42.61 5.61 4.64
N LEU A 390 -42.96 6.52 3.73
CA LEU A 390 -43.98 7.55 3.94
C LEU A 390 -45.41 7.02 3.82
#